data_AF-A0A060CMN7-F1
#
_entry.id   AF-A0A060CMN7-F1
#
_cell.length_a   1.000
_cell.length_b   1.000
_cell.length_c   1.000
_cell.angle_alpha   90.00
_cell.angle_beta   90.00
_cell.angle_gamma   90.00
#
_symmetry.space_group_name_H-M   'P 1'
#
loop_
_entity.id
_entity.type
_entity.pdbx_description
1 polymer ?
#
loop_
_entity_poly.entity_id
_entity_poly.type
_entity_poly.pdbx_seq_one_letter_code
_entity_poly.pdbx_strand_id
1 'polypeptide(L)'
;MVAAFAERGDEIACHGYRWLSYQMVDEHVEREHMKAAIALLTEITGERPLGWYTGRDSPNTRRLVVEQGGFVYDSDSYADDLPYWVKV
;
A
#
# COMPACT_ATOMS: atom_id res chain seq x y z
N MET A 1 -18.33 7.61 2.43
CA MET A 1 -17.57 7.84 1.18
C MET A 1 -16.98 6.54 0.65
N VAL A 2 -16.16 5.81 1.42
CA VAL A 2 -15.57 4.51 1.01
C VAL A 2 -16.63 3.50 0.52
N ALA A 3 -17.76 3.37 1.23
CA ALA A 3 -18.86 2.50 0.83
C ALA A 3 -19.37 2.75 -0.60
N ALA A 4 -19.38 4.01 -1.07
CA ALA A 4 -19.84 4.32 -2.42
C ALA A 4 -18.87 3.81 -3.52
N PHE A 5 -17.57 3.73 -3.22
CA PHE A 5 -16.59 3.14 -4.12
C PHE A 5 -16.75 1.62 -4.16
N ALA A 6 -16.92 1.00 -2.98
CA ALA A 6 -17.17 -0.44 -2.87
C ALA A 6 -18.48 -0.86 -3.57
N GLU A 7 -19.57 -0.11 -3.39
CA GLU A 7 -20.87 -0.37 -4.03
C GLU A 7 -20.82 -0.26 -5.55
N ARG A 8 -19.94 0.59 -6.10
CA ARG A 8 -19.71 0.71 -7.55
C ARG A 8 -18.82 -0.42 -8.10
N GLY A 9 -18.14 -1.16 -7.24
CA GLY A 9 -17.15 -2.17 -7.62
C GLY A 9 -15.80 -1.57 -8.01
N ASP A 10 -15.47 -0.36 -7.54
CA ASP A 10 -14.13 0.19 -7.73
C ASP A 10 -13.13 -0.57 -6.86
N GLU A 11 -11.93 -0.80 -7.37
CA GLU A 11 -10.83 -1.31 -6.56
C GLU A 11 -10.39 -0.27 -5.52
N ILE A 12 -10.16 -0.72 -4.29
CA ILE A 12 -9.60 0.10 -3.21
C ILE A 12 -8.18 -0.38 -2.91
N ALA A 13 -7.19 0.28 -3.53
CA ALA A 13 -5.78 0.10 -3.20
C ALA A 13 -5.41 0.81 -1.89
N CYS A 14 -4.36 0.34 -1.22
CA CYS A 14 -3.88 0.96 0.00
C CYS A 14 -2.92 2.12 -0.30
N HIS A 15 -3.30 3.34 0.09
CA HIS A 15 -2.44 4.54 -0.01
C HIS A 15 -1.69 4.87 1.29
N GLY A 16 -1.27 3.84 2.02
CA GLY A 16 -0.66 3.95 3.35
C GLY A 16 -1.64 4.31 4.48
N TYR A 17 -1.18 4.17 5.73
CA TYR A 17 -2.00 4.54 6.90
C TYR A 17 -2.17 6.06 7.02
N ARG A 18 -1.14 6.80 6.61
CA ARG A 18 -1.04 8.25 6.73
C ARG A 18 -0.39 8.79 5.48
N TRP A 19 -0.90 9.93 5.04
CA TRP A 19 -0.29 10.68 3.94
C TRP A 19 0.80 11.62 4.46
N LEU A 20 1.99 11.07 4.69
CA LEU A 20 3.20 11.76 5.14
C LEU A 20 4.41 11.34 4.28
N SER A 21 5.56 11.96 4.50
CA SER A 21 6.82 11.49 3.89
C SER A 21 7.42 10.39 4.75
N TYR A 22 7.57 9.18 4.20
CA TYR A 22 8.17 8.04 4.87
C TYR A 22 9.70 7.99 4.78
N GLN A 23 10.32 8.88 3.99
CA GLN A 23 11.76 8.92 3.73
C GLN A 23 12.65 8.78 4.98
N MET A 24 12.22 9.35 6.11
CA MET A 24 12.96 9.37 7.37
C MET A 24 12.20 8.69 8.52
N VAL A 25 11.10 8.00 8.22
CA VAL A 25 10.35 7.24 9.22
C VAL A 25 11.12 5.96 9.54
N ASP A 26 11.19 5.64 10.84
CA ASP A 26 11.82 4.39 11.30
C ASP A 26 11.09 3.17 10.71
N GLU A 27 11.86 2.17 10.27
CA GLU A 27 11.31 0.97 9.61
C GLU A 27 10.25 0.27 10.47
N HIS A 28 10.43 0.21 11.79
CA HIS A 28 9.45 -0.42 12.67
C HIS A 28 8.12 0.34 12.64
N VAL A 29 8.17 1.68 12.69
CA VAL A 29 6.98 2.53 12.62
C VAL A 29 6.29 2.37 11.26
N GLU A 30 7.05 2.37 10.17
CA GLU A 30 6.50 2.17 8.82
C GLU A 30 5.79 0.81 8.68
N ARG A 31 6.39 -0.26 9.23
CA ARG A 31 5.79 -1.60 9.25
C ARG A 31 4.50 -1.64 10.05
N GLU A 32 4.43 -0.98 11.21
CA GLU A 32 3.21 -0.90 11.99
C GLU A 32 2.12 -0.06 11.29
N HIS A 33 2.50 1.03 10.63
CA HIS A 33 1.58 1.76 9.76
C HIS A 33 1.04 0.87 8.64
N MET A 34 1.87 0.07 7.98
CA MET A 34 1.42 -0.85 6.93
C MET A 34 0.38 -1.85 7.46
N LYS A 35 0.64 -2.49 8.61
CA LYS A 35 -0.32 -3.40 9.25
C LYS A 35 -1.63 -2.70 9.62
N ALA A 36 -1.55 -1.49 10.19
CA ALA A 36 -2.72 -0.72 10.57
C ALA A 36 -3.56 -0.31 9.37
N ALA A 37 -2.94 0.08 8.25
CA ALA A 37 -3.62 0.43 7.02
C ALA A 37 -4.37 -0.76 6.42
N ILE A 38 -3.72 -1.92 6.35
CA ILE A 38 -4.34 -3.16 5.85
C ILE A 38 -5.52 -3.55 6.72
N ALA A 39 -5.35 -3.56 8.05
CA ALA A 39 -6.40 -3.92 8.98
C ALA A 39 -7.62 -2.99 8.86
N LEU A 40 -7.40 -1.68 8.85
CA LEU A 40 -8.45 -0.67 8.72
C LEU A 40 -9.20 -0.81 7.38
N LEU A 41 -8.48 -0.92 6.26
CA LEU A 41 -9.12 -1.06 4.95
C LEU A 41 -9.91 -2.37 4.87
N THR A 42 -9.37 -3.46 5.40
CA THR A 42 -10.08 -4.75 5.46
C THR A 42 -11.37 -4.61 6.26
N GLU A 43 -11.33 -3.95 7.41
CA GLU A 43 -12.51 -3.72 8.26
C GLU A 43 -13.60 -2.92 7.54
N ILE A 44 -13.23 -1.81 6.90
CA ILE A 44 -14.22 -0.87 6.34
C ILE A 44 -14.68 -1.22 4.92
N THR A 45 -13.91 -2.04 4.19
CA THR A 45 -14.24 -2.46 2.81
C THR A 45 -14.70 -3.92 2.73
N GLY A 46 -14.46 -4.72 3.78
CA GLY A 46 -14.78 -6.15 3.81
C GLY A 46 -13.72 -7.06 3.18
N GLU A 47 -12.75 -6.49 2.45
CA GLU A 47 -11.71 -7.23 1.76
C GLU A 47 -10.34 -6.58 1.95
N ARG A 48 -9.28 -7.39 1.90
CA ARG A 48 -7.90 -6.90 1.99
C ARG A 48 -7.55 -6.11 0.71
N PRO A 49 -6.86 -4.95 0.82
CA PRO A 49 -6.31 -4.28 -0.36
C PRO A 49 -5.24 -5.14 -1.03
N LEU A 50 -5.30 -5.27 -2.36
CA LEU A 50 -4.36 -6.06 -3.16
C LEU A 50 -3.26 -5.22 -3.82
N GLY A 51 -3.46 -3.90 -3.92
CA GLY A 51 -2.45 -2.94 -4.37
C GLY A 51 -1.91 -2.08 -3.22
N TRP A 52 -0.64 -1.69 -3.33
CA TRP A 52 0.01 -0.73 -2.43
C TRP A 52 0.63 0.44 -3.19
N TYR A 53 0.49 1.65 -2.65
CA TYR A 53 1.20 2.84 -3.10
C TYR A 53 1.42 3.80 -1.93
N THR A 54 2.65 4.15 -1.58
CA THR A 54 2.92 5.14 -0.54
C THR A 54 3.03 6.56 -1.11
N GLY A 55 3.58 6.71 -2.31
CA GLY A 55 3.87 7.97 -2.99
C GLY A 55 5.15 8.64 -2.50
N ARG A 56 5.18 9.10 -1.24
CA ARG A 56 6.41 9.62 -0.61
C ARG A 56 7.00 8.54 0.27
N ASP A 57 7.51 7.50 -0.38
CA ASP A 57 7.99 6.26 0.22
C ASP A 57 9.33 6.44 0.97
N SER A 58 9.86 5.32 1.46
CA SER A 58 11.17 5.17 2.07
C SER A 58 11.99 4.14 1.29
N PRO A 59 13.32 4.08 1.50
CA PRO A 59 14.14 2.99 0.94
C PRO A 59 13.70 1.58 1.36
N ASN A 60 12.86 1.45 2.39
CA ASN A 60 12.38 0.17 2.92
C ASN A 60 10.99 -0.20 2.39
N THR A 61 10.18 0.76 1.93
CA THR A 61 8.75 0.56 1.66
C THR A 61 8.46 -0.65 0.79
N ARG A 62 9.09 -0.75 -0.39
CA ARG A 62 8.80 -1.84 -1.33
C ARG A 62 9.25 -3.21 -0.80
N ARG A 63 10.33 -3.26 -0.01
CA ARG A 63 10.73 -4.48 0.71
C ARG A 63 9.69 -4.86 1.76
N LEU A 64 9.18 -3.89 2.53
CA LEU A 64 8.13 -4.12 3.51
C LEU A 64 6.83 -4.64 2.87
N VAL A 65 6.46 -4.13 1.68
CA VAL A 65 5.31 -4.60 0.91
C VAL A 65 5.46 -6.10 0.59
N VAL A 66 6.64 -6.51 0.11
CA VAL A 66 6.93 -7.92 -0.20
C VAL A 66 6.94 -8.79 1.07
N GLU A 67 7.58 -8.32 2.15
CA GLU A 67 7.63 -9.04 3.43
C GLU A 67 6.24 -9.24 4.06
N GLN A 68 5.36 -8.23 3.96
CA GLN A 68 3.99 -8.31 4.47
C GLN A 68 3.15 -9.32 3.69
N GLY A 69 3.42 -9.47 2.39
CA GLY A 69 2.76 -10.41 1.50
C GLY A 69 1.26 -10.13 1.28
N GLY A 70 0.67 -10.88 0.35
CA GLY A 70 -0.76 -10.77 0.01
C GLY A 70 -1.11 -9.59 -0.90
N PHE A 71 -0.14 -8.78 -1.32
CA PHE A 71 -0.28 -7.82 -2.41
C PHE A 71 0.02 -8.49 -3.75
N VAL A 72 -0.64 -8.01 -4.81
CA VAL A 72 -0.44 -8.49 -6.18
C VAL A 72 0.32 -7.48 -7.05
N TYR A 73 0.39 -6.21 -6.62
CA TYR A 73 1.21 -5.17 -7.23
C TYR A 73 1.58 -4.07 -6.22
N ASP A 74 2.60 -3.27 -6.56
CA ASP A 74 2.88 -1.97 -5.97
C ASP A 74 3.05 -0.92 -7.08
N SER A 75 2.73 0.33 -6.78
CA SER A 75 2.82 1.44 -7.74
C SER A 75 3.85 2.51 -7.34
N ASP A 76 4.78 2.21 -6.42
CA ASP A 76 5.85 3.13 -6.01
C ASP A 76 7.01 3.13 -7.01
N SER A 77 6.68 3.23 -8.30
CA SER A 77 7.65 3.38 -9.38
C SER A 77 7.06 4.11 -10.58
N TYR A 78 7.87 5.00 -11.16
CA TYR A 78 7.52 5.80 -12.35
C TYR A 78 8.46 5.49 -13.52
N ALA A 79 9.06 4.31 -13.54
CA ALA A 79 10.24 4.02 -14.35
C ALA A 79 9.95 3.40 -15.73
N ASP A 80 8.69 3.07 -16.05
CA ASP A 80 8.33 2.38 -17.27
C ASP A 80 6.88 2.71 -17.68
N ASP A 81 6.54 2.46 -18.94
CA ASP A 81 5.19 2.59 -19.50
C ASP A 81 4.36 1.30 -19.33
N LEU A 82 5.02 0.18 -18.97
CA LEU A 82 4.40 -1.12 -18.77
C LEU A 82 4.70 -1.71 -17.39
N PRO A 83 3.82 -2.56 -16.83
CA PRO A 83 4.12 -3.32 -15.62
C PRO A 83 5.31 -4.27 -15.82
N TYR A 84 6.15 -4.39 -14.81
CA TYR A 84 7.29 -5.30 -14.80
C TYR A 84 7.52 -5.89 -13.40
N TRP A 85 8.23 -7.02 -13.36
CA TRP A 85 8.67 -7.63 -12.10
C TRP A 85 9.97 -6.99 -11.64
N VAL A 86 10.02 -6.60 -10.36
CA VAL A 86 11.22 -6.09 -9.73
C VAL A 86 11.73 -7.07 -8.67
N LYS A 87 13.05 -7.13 -8.51
CA LYS A 87 13.67 -7.74 -7.33
C LYS A 87 14.01 -6.61 -6.36
N VAL A 88 13.32 -6.58 -5.23
CA VAL A 88 13.55 -5.65 -4.11
C VAL A 88 14.46 -6.25 -3.05
#